data_AF-A0A6B3EF45-F1
#
_entry.id   AF-A0A6B3EF45-F1
#
_cell.length_a   1.000
_cell.length_b   1.000
_cell.length_c   1.000
_cell.angle_alpha   90.00
_cell.angle_beta   90.00
_cell.angle_gamma   90.00
#
_symmetry.space_group_name_H-M   'P 1'
#
loop_
_entity.id
_entity.type
_entity.pdbx_description
1 polymer ?
#
loop_
_entity_poly.entity_id
_entity_poly.type
_entity_poly.pdbx_seq_one_letter_code
_entity_poly.pdbx_strand_id
1 'polypeptide(L)'
;AAREPFTLNLTGPETASVRRIAALFAAAFGTEAAYTGTESGTALLSDASRCHELFGYPGVPLRTLVGWQAEWLRRGLPLSGKPTKFQVRDGRF
;
A
#
# COMPACT_ATOMS: atom_id res chain seq x y z
N ALA A 1 32.19 17.28 -8.78
CA ALA A 1 31.72 16.16 -9.63
C ALA A 1 30.27 15.87 -9.28
N ALA A 2 29.41 15.62 -10.27
CA ALA A 2 28.03 15.19 -9.99
C ALA A 2 28.07 13.77 -9.41
N ARG A 3 27.23 13.50 -8.41
CA ARG A 3 27.13 12.17 -7.77
C ARG A 3 26.50 11.19 -8.78
N GLU A 4 26.99 9.96 -8.84
CA GLU A 4 26.42 8.92 -9.71
C GLU A 4 24.94 8.64 -9.34
N PRO A 5 24.05 8.47 -10.35
CA PRO A 5 22.67 8.10 -10.08
C PRO A 5 22.60 6.69 -9.47
N PHE A 6 21.64 6.49 -8.57
CA PHE A 6 21.42 5.20 -7.90
C PHE A 6 19.92 4.94 -7.70
N THR A 7 19.57 3.67 -7.49
CA THR A 7 18.19 3.22 -7.29
C THR A 7 17.89 3.01 -5.81
N LEU A 8 16.66 3.30 -5.41
CA LEU A 8 16.13 3.02 -4.08
C LEU A 8 14.78 2.32 -4.17
N ASN A 9 14.55 1.37 -3.26
CA ASN A 9 13.21 0.90 -2.95
C ASN A 9 12.51 1.97 -2.12
N LEU A 10 11.31 2.37 -2.55
CA LEU A 10 10.48 3.35 -1.85
C LEU A 10 9.16 2.67 -1.42
N THR A 11 9.12 2.25 -0.15
CA THR A 11 7.91 1.69 0.47
C THR A 11 7.84 2.05 1.96
N GLY A 12 6.67 1.85 2.55
CA GLY A 12 6.47 1.95 4.00
C GLY A 12 7.10 0.77 4.76
N PRO A 13 7.32 0.93 6.07
CA PRO A 13 7.87 -0.13 6.93
C PRO A 13 6.86 -1.24 7.26
N GLU A 14 5.55 -0.98 7.14
CA GLU A 14 4.53 -1.95 7.51
C GLU A 14 4.25 -3.02 6.43
N THR A 15 3.98 -4.25 6.86
CA THR A 15 3.42 -5.29 5.97
C THR A 15 1.92 -5.08 5.76
N ALA A 16 1.52 -4.92 4.50
CA ALA A 16 0.16 -4.63 4.08
C ALA A 16 -0.62 -5.90 3.68
N SER A 17 -1.24 -6.60 4.64
CA SER A 17 -2.16 -7.72 4.34
C SER A 17 -3.42 -7.22 3.63
N VAL A 18 -3.76 -7.83 2.49
CA VAL A 18 -4.99 -7.54 1.73
C VAL A 18 -6.23 -7.77 2.59
N ARG A 19 -6.29 -8.91 3.31
CA ARG A 19 -7.42 -9.23 4.20
C ARG A 19 -7.60 -8.16 5.28
N ARG A 20 -6.50 -7.77 5.94
CA ARG A 20 -6.52 -6.76 7.00
C ARG A 20 -6.97 -5.40 6.45
N ILE A 21 -6.45 -4.97 5.31
CA ILE A 21 -6.81 -3.69 4.70
C ILE A 21 -8.30 -3.69 4.28
N ALA A 22 -8.78 -4.78 3.69
CA ALA A 22 -10.20 -4.92 3.35
C ALA A 22 -11.11 -4.83 4.59
N ALA A 23 -10.70 -5.43 5.72
CA ALA A 23 -11.45 -5.31 6.98
C ALA A 23 -11.48 -3.87 7.51
N LEU A 24 -10.38 -3.13 7.38
CA LEU A 24 -10.33 -1.70 7.75
C LEU A 24 -11.27 -0.85 6.90
N PHE A 25 -11.32 -1.12 5.59
CA PHE A 25 -12.27 -0.44 4.70
C PHE A 25 -13.72 -0.81 5.04
N ALA A 26 -14.02 -2.09 5.25
CA ALA A 26 -15.36 -2.54 5.60
C ALA A 26 -15.86 -1.87 6.89
N ALA A 27 -15.01 -1.81 7.91
CA ALA A 27 -15.30 -1.07 9.14
C ALA A 27 -15.55 0.43 8.87
N ALA A 28 -14.72 1.08 8.04
CA ALA A 28 -14.88 2.48 7.68
C ALA A 28 -16.18 2.76 6.88
N PHE A 29 -16.68 1.76 6.14
CA PHE A 29 -17.91 1.86 5.34
C PHE A 29 -19.14 1.33 6.05
N GLY A 30 -19.02 0.83 7.30
CA GLY A 30 -20.14 0.26 8.04
C GLY A 30 -20.72 -1.00 7.37
N THR A 31 -19.86 -1.82 6.77
CA THR A 31 -20.23 -3.05 6.07
C THR A 31 -19.32 -4.22 6.46
N GLU A 32 -19.59 -5.42 5.94
CA GLU A 32 -18.74 -6.59 6.11
C GLU A 32 -17.88 -6.84 4.87
N ALA A 33 -16.62 -7.22 5.09
CA ALA A 33 -15.72 -7.60 4.00
C ALA A 33 -16.04 -9.04 3.54
N ALA A 34 -16.37 -9.21 2.26
CA ALA A 34 -16.44 -10.52 1.63
C ALA A 34 -15.10 -10.87 0.97
N TYR A 35 -14.72 -12.14 1.07
CA TYR A 35 -13.46 -12.66 0.52
C TYR A 35 -13.73 -13.88 -0.34
N THR A 36 -12.96 -14.04 -1.42
CA THR A 36 -12.95 -15.23 -2.25
C THR A 36 -11.52 -15.72 -2.46
N GLY A 37 -11.35 -17.03 -2.65
CA GLY A 37 -10.04 -17.68 -2.76
C GLY A 37 -9.31 -17.86 -1.44
N THR A 38 -8.02 -18.21 -1.54
CA THR A 38 -7.14 -18.50 -0.39
C THR A 38 -5.96 -17.54 -0.38
N GLU A 39 -5.59 -17.02 0.80
CA GLU A 39 -4.40 -16.18 0.94
C GLU A 39 -3.14 -16.97 0.55
N SER A 40 -2.26 -16.32 -0.21
CA SER A 40 -0.96 -16.90 -0.52
C SER A 40 -0.02 -16.84 0.68
N GLY A 41 0.81 -17.85 0.87
CA GLY A 41 1.81 -17.89 1.95
C GLY A 41 2.98 -16.91 1.78
N THR A 42 3.08 -16.19 0.64
CA THR A 42 4.14 -15.22 0.38
C THR A 42 3.59 -13.89 -0.11
N ALA A 43 4.41 -12.85 -0.02
CA ALA A 43 4.14 -11.51 -0.57
C ALA A 43 5.43 -10.92 -1.14
N LEU A 44 5.29 -9.97 -2.08
CA LEU A 44 6.40 -9.14 -2.53
C LEU A 44 6.57 -7.99 -1.53
N LEU A 45 7.67 -8.01 -0.79
CA LEU A 45 8.06 -6.95 0.15
C LEU A 45 9.37 -6.33 -0.33
N SER A 46 9.53 -5.03 -0.13
CA SER A 46 10.75 -4.31 -0.50
C SER A 46 11.48 -3.84 0.75
N ASP A 47 12.79 -4.08 0.80
CA ASP A 47 13.66 -3.48 1.81
C ASP A 47 13.95 -2.02 1.43
N ALA A 48 13.37 -1.09 2.20
CA ALA A 48 13.55 0.35 2.04
C ALA A 48 14.49 0.96 3.10
N SER A 49 15.31 0.16 3.79
CA SER A 49 16.18 0.63 4.88
C SER A 49 17.08 1.80 4.44
N ARG A 50 17.68 1.71 3.25
CA ARG A 50 18.50 2.80 2.69
C ARG A 50 17.69 4.07 2.40
N CYS A 51 16.44 3.94 1.97
CA CYS A 51 15.56 5.09 1.75
C CYS A 51 15.23 5.75 3.10
N HIS A 52 14.93 4.96 4.14
CA HIS A 52 14.62 5.47 5.47
C HIS A 52 15.84 6.09 6.17
N GLU A 53 17.05 5.57 5.93
CA GLU A 53 18.29 6.18 6.42
C GLU A 53 18.53 7.56 5.80
N LEU A 54 18.29 7.69 4.48
CA LEU A 54 18.54 8.94 3.75
C LEU A 54 17.47 10.01 4.02
N PHE A 55 16.21 9.61 4.16
CA PHE A 55 15.07 10.53 4.18
C PHE A 55 14.23 10.49 5.46
N GLY A 56 14.57 9.61 6.41
CA GLY A 56 13.81 9.36 7.62
C GLY A 56 12.67 8.36 7.42
N TYR A 57 12.05 7.97 8.54
CA TYR A 57 10.87 7.12 8.54
C TYR A 57 9.64 7.87 8.01
N PRO A 58 8.71 7.19 7.30
CA PRO A 58 7.48 7.83 6.84
C PRO A 58 6.67 8.45 7.98
N GLY A 59 6.34 9.73 7.87
CA GLY A 59 5.54 10.45 8.88
C GLY A 59 4.06 10.10 8.89
N VAL A 60 3.56 9.42 7.84
CA VAL A 60 2.16 9.00 7.72
C VAL A 60 2.08 7.47 7.78
N PRO A 61 1.44 6.89 8.81
CA PRO A 61 1.32 5.44 8.96
C PRO A 61 0.29 4.87 8.00
N LEU A 62 0.42 3.58 7.66
CA LEU A 62 -0.48 2.88 6.73
C LEU A 62 -1.96 3.01 7.11
N ARG A 63 -2.28 2.94 8.41
CA ARG A 63 -3.66 3.09 8.91
C ARG A 63 -4.29 4.43 8.52
N THR A 64 -3.50 5.50 8.52
CA THR A 64 -3.96 6.85 8.17
C THR A 64 -4.22 6.94 6.67
N LEU A 65 -3.35 6.34 5.85
CA LEU A 65 -3.55 6.27 4.39
C LEU A 65 -4.84 5.53 4.04
N VAL A 66 -5.13 4.41 4.72
CA VAL A 66 -6.40 3.67 4.54
C VAL A 66 -7.61 4.56 4.90
N GLY A 67 -7.55 5.26 6.03
CA GLY A 67 -8.62 6.18 6.46
C GLY A 67 -8.86 7.33 5.47
N TRP A 68 -7.79 7.96 4.99
CA TRP A 68 -7.89 9.00 3.96
C TRP A 68 -8.50 8.47 2.66
N GLN A 69 -8.11 7.27 2.24
CA GLN A 69 -8.66 6.66 1.04
C GLN A 69 -10.15 6.32 1.20
N ALA A 70 -10.56 5.83 2.37
CA ALA A 70 -11.96 5.55 2.68
C ALA A 70 -12.80 6.83 2.63
N GLU A 71 -12.32 7.92 3.22
CA GLU A 71 -13.00 9.21 3.19
C GLU A 71 -13.08 9.80 1.78
N TRP A 72 -12.02 9.66 0.98
CA TRP A 72 -12.01 10.07 -0.42
C TRP A 72 -13.12 9.39 -1.22
N LEU A 73 -13.27 8.07 -1.02
CA LEU A 73 -14.32 7.26 -1.65
C LEU A 73 -15.71 7.64 -1.15
N ARG A 74 -15.89 7.81 0.17
CA ARG A 74 -17.18 8.21 0.78
C ARG A 74 -17.67 9.56 0.25
N ARG A 75 -16.74 10.47 -0.04
CA ARG A 75 -17.03 11.80 -0.61
C ARG A 75 -17.27 11.78 -2.13
N GLY A 76 -17.14 10.63 -2.79
CA GLY A 76 -17.31 10.52 -4.24
C GLY A 76 -16.29 11.33 -5.04
N LEU A 77 -15.09 11.54 -4.49
CA LEU A 77 -14.05 12.33 -5.17
C LEU A 77 -13.46 11.55 -6.37
N PRO A 78 -12.86 12.26 -7.35
CA PRO A 78 -12.37 11.63 -8.58
C PRO A 78 -11.36 10.50 -8.32
N LEU A 79 -11.46 9.46 -9.14
CA LEU A 79 -10.53 8.33 -9.19
C LEU A 79 -9.75 8.37 -10.50
N SER A 80 -8.49 7.94 -10.48
CA SER A 80 -7.64 7.93 -11.68
C SER A 80 -8.13 6.93 -12.74
N GLY A 81 -8.92 5.94 -12.35
CA GLY A 81 -9.39 4.85 -13.21
C GLY A 81 -8.27 3.93 -13.72
N LYS A 82 -7.02 4.13 -13.27
CA LYS A 82 -5.88 3.35 -13.75
C LYS A 82 -5.84 1.98 -13.07
N PRO A 83 -5.58 0.89 -13.81
CA PRO A 83 -5.38 -0.42 -13.20
C PRO A 83 -4.16 -0.37 -12.27
N THR A 84 -4.31 -0.94 -11.08
CA THR A 84 -3.25 -0.91 -10.04
C THR A 84 -2.23 -2.04 -10.17
N LYS A 85 -2.59 -3.12 -10.86
CA LYS A 85 -1.79 -4.37 -10.97
C LYS A 85 -1.39 -4.98 -9.62
N PHE A 86 -2.06 -4.66 -8.50
CA PHE A 86 -1.74 -5.22 -7.18
C PHE A 86 -1.89 -6.75 -7.08
N GLN A 87 -2.62 -7.36 -8.02
CA GLN A 87 -2.75 -8.81 -8.14
C GLN A 87 -1.54 -9.50 -8.79
N VAL A 88 -0.62 -8.75 -9.42
CA VAL A 88 0.56 -9.29 -10.09
C VAL A 88 1.61 -9.71 -9.05
N ARG A 89 2.16 -10.91 -9.23
CA ARG A 89 3.09 -11.55 -8.27
C ARG A 89 4.39 -12.04 -8.90
N ASP A 90 4.60 -11.76 -10.18
CA ASP A 90 5.81 -12.15 -10.93
C ASP A 90 6.99 -11.16 -10.73
N GLY A 91 6.75 -10.08 -9.99
CA GLY A 91 7.75 -9.03 -9.73
C GLY A 91 8.01 -8.10 -10.92
N ARG A 92 7.26 -8.22 -12.02
CA ARG A 92 7.38 -7.35 -13.21
C ARG A 92 6.31 -6.26 -13.15
N PHE A 93 6.71 -5.06 -12.77
CA PHE A 93 5.84 -3.88 -12.63
C PHE A 93 6.00 -2.90 -13.79
#